data_AF-G4Z2L4-F1
#
_entry.id   AF-G4Z2L4-F1
#
_cell.length_a   1.000
_cell.length_b   1.000
_cell.length_c   1.000
_cell.angle_alpha   90.00
_cell.angle_beta   90.00
_cell.angle_gamma   90.00
#
_symmetry.space_group_name_H-M   'P 1'
#
loop_
_entity.id
_entity.type
_entity.pdbx_description
1 polymer ?
#
loop_
_entity_poly.entity_id
_entity_poly.type
_entity_poly.pdbx_seq_one_letter_code
_entity_poly.pdbx_strand_id
1 'polypeptide(L)'
;MVQDDQDAATALLGTWESNEAFGNTALDWSQAVKDQRVQLHLTFEPGNAYKFRLVSKDEDADVTSSFRHVAASEGTYELQGDKGIAIHGDTSGIKWTYLFEEKDSLRIRLEGARRWGRCKGVDVIYFARVKSAQ
;
A
#
# COMPACT_ATOMS: atom_id res chain seq x y z
N MET A 1 2.54 -15.72 -21.69
CA MET A 1 1.80 -14.80 -20.82
C MET A 1 2.74 -14.18 -19.78
N VAL A 2 3.86 -13.56 -20.18
CA VAL A 2 4.91 -13.07 -19.25
C VAL A 2 5.18 -11.57 -19.42
N GLN A 3 4.62 -10.93 -20.47
CA GLN A 3 4.88 -9.52 -20.77
C GLN A 3 4.05 -8.54 -19.92
N ASP A 4 2.82 -8.89 -19.55
CA ASP A 4 1.92 -8.01 -18.77
C ASP A 4 2.45 -7.74 -17.35
N ASP A 5 2.97 -8.78 -16.71
CA ASP A 5 3.47 -8.72 -15.34
C ASP A 5 4.76 -7.90 -15.24
N GLN A 6 5.63 -7.99 -16.26
CA GLN A 6 6.88 -7.24 -16.33
C GLN A 6 6.64 -5.74 -16.57
N ASP A 7 5.65 -5.38 -17.38
CA ASP A 7 5.29 -3.99 -17.65
C ASP A 7 4.63 -3.37 -16.41
N ALA A 8 3.73 -4.10 -15.76
CA ALA A 8 3.10 -3.69 -14.50
C ALA A 8 4.11 -3.55 -13.35
N ALA A 9 5.07 -4.48 -13.23
CA ALA A 9 6.15 -4.38 -12.26
C ALA A 9 6.96 -3.11 -12.47
N THR A 10 7.31 -2.80 -13.72
CA THR A 10 8.06 -1.60 -14.09
C THR A 10 7.26 -0.32 -13.84
N ALA A 11 5.94 -0.35 -14.07
CA ALA A 11 5.04 0.77 -13.78
C ALA A 11 4.90 1.02 -12.27
N LEU A 12 4.91 -0.03 -11.44
CA LEU A 12 4.83 0.06 -9.98
C LEU A 12 6.11 0.63 -9.37
N LEU A 13 7.26 0.53 -10.04
CA LEU A 13 8.54 1.01 -9.52
C LEU A 13 8.53 2.51 -9.19
N GLY A 14 9.16 2.86 -8.08
CA GLY A 14 9.26 4.22 -7.56
C GLY A 14 8.48 4.42 -6.27
N THR A 15 8.41 5.67 -5.82
CA THR A 15 7.73 6.05 -4.58
C THR A 15 6.33 6.57 -4.87
N TRP A 16 5.37 6.08 -4.11
CA TRP A 16 3.95 6.40 -4.16
C TRP A 16 3.51 6.95 -2.82
N GLU A 17 2.82 8.08 -2.82
CA GLU A 17 2.29 8.70 -1.62
C GLU A 17 0.78 8.62 -1.59
N SER A 18 0.19 8.23 -0.46
CA SER A 18 -1.26 8.16 -0.32
C SER A 18 -1.85 9.57 -0.25
N ASN A 19 -2.84 9.85 -1.10
CA ASN A 19 -3.60 11.09 -1.04
C ASN A 19 -4.86 10.91 -0.21
N GLU A 20 -5.63 9.87 -0.52
CA GLU A 20 -6.94 9.62 0.06
C GLU A 20 -7.11 8.14 0.36
N ALA A 21 -7.79 7.83 1.45
CA ALA A 21 -8.17 6.48 1.80
C ALA A 21 -9.65 6.44 2.15
N PHE A 22 -10.29 5.32 1.80
CA PHE A 22 -11.69 5.04 2.09
C PHE A 22 -11.82 3.58 2.50
N GLY A 23 -12.78 3.29 3.37
CA GLY A 23 -13.12 1.92 3.70
C GLY A 23 -13.37 1.70 5.17
N ASN A 24 -13.65 0.44 5.50
CA ASN A 24 -14.17 0.03 6.79
C ASN A 24 -13.31 -1.03 7.47
N THR A 25 -12.06 -1.23 7.05
CA THR A 25 -11.18 -2.14 7.77
C THR A 25 -10.88 -1.61 9.17
N ALA A 26 -10.47 -2.53 10.04
CA ALA A 26 -10.00 -2.23 11.38
C ALA A 26 -8.48 -2.01 11.43
N LEU A 27 -7.82 -1.65 10.31
CA LEU A 27 -6.40 -1.36 10.29
C LEU A 27 -6.17 0.04 10.86
N ASP A 28 -5.47 0.12 11.99
CA ASP A 28 -5.22 1.39 12.69
C ASP A 28 -4.51 2.41 11.79
N TRP A 29 -3.55 1.96 10.99
CA TRP A 29 -2.82 2.83 10.07
C TRP A 29 -3.70 3.32 8.92
N SER A 30 -4.56 2.47 8.36
CA SER A 30 -5.49 2.88 7.30
C SER A 30 -6.49 3.89 7.83
N GLN A 31 -6.96 3.72 9.07
CA GLN A 31 -7.79 4.72 9.73
C GLN A 31 -7.04 6.05 9.89
N ALA A 32 -5.76 6.02 10.27
CA ALA A 32 -4.96 7.24 10.37
C ALA A 32 -4.74 7.94 9.00
N VAL A 33 -4.63 7.19 7.90
CA VAL A 33 -4.58 7.75 6.54
C VAL A 33 -5.94 8.36 6.15
N LYS A 34 -7.05 7.67 6.46
CA LYS A 34 -8.42 8.18 6.25
C LYS A 34 -8.67 9.49 7.01
N ASP A 35 -8.20 9.55 8.26
CA ASP A 35 -8.30 10.73 9.12
C ASP A 35 -7.30 11.84 8.73
N GLN A 36 -6.54 11.64 7.63
CA GLN A 36 -5.50 12.55 7.15
C GLN A 36 -4.44 12.93 8.19
N ARG A 37 -4.21 12.06 9.18
CA ARG A 37 -3.18 12.25 10.22
C ARG A 37 -1.80 11.82 9.74
N VAL A 38 -1.76 10.78 8.91
CA VAL A 38 -0.53 10.23 8.35
C VAL A 38 -0.66 10.05 6.84
N GLN A 39 0.47 10.05 6.18
CA GLN A 39 0.63 9.81 4.76
C GLN A 39 1.42 8.51 4.58
N LEU A 40 0.84 7.56 3.87
CA LEU A 40 1.47 6.29 3.53
C LEU A 40 2.35 6.47 2.29
N HIS A 41 3.63 6.22 2.44
CA HIS A 41 4.62 6.17 1.37
C HIS A 41 4.96 4.71 1.08
N LEU A 42 4.68 4.27 -0.14
CA LEU A 42 5.06 2.96 -0.66
C LEU A 42 6.14 3.13 -1.71
N THR A 43 7.31 2.56 -1.48
CA THR A 43 8.37 2.52 -2.49
C THR A 43 8.52 1.10 -3.00
N PHE A 44 8.39 0.90 -4.30
CA PHE A 44 8.69 -0.36 -4.96
C PHE A 44 10.04 -0.24 -5.68
N GLU A 45 10.98 -1.10 -5.32
CA GLU A 45 12.34 -1.13 -5.85
C GLU A 45 12.50 -2.31 -6.83
N PRO A 46 13.39 -2.17 -7.83
CA PRO A 46 13.71 -3.28 -8.72
C PRO A 46 14.25 -4.47 -7.91
N GLY A 47 13.87 -5.69 -8.30
CA GLY A 47 14.22 -6.90 -7.54
C GLY A 47 13.20 -7.27 -6.47
N ASN A 48 11.93 -6.89 -6.65
CA ASN A 48 10.80 -7.31 -5.82
C ASN A 48 10.88 -6.81 -4.37
N ALA A 49 11.61 -5.72 -4.12
CA ALA A 49 11.67 -5.10 -2.80
C ALA A 49 10.59 -4.02 -2.66
N TYR A 50 9.93 -3.97 -1.51
CA TYR A 50 9.01 -2.89 -1.17
C TYR A 50 9.39 -2.26 0.18
N LYS A 51 9.08 -0.98 0.32
CA LYS A 51 9.17 -0.23 1.56
C LYS A 51 7.81 0.39 1.87
N PHE A 52 7.37 0.23 3.09
CA PHE A 52 6.14 0.77 3.63
C PHE A 52 6.53 1.74 4.76
N ARG A 53 6.24 3.03 4.55
CA ARG A 53 6.49 4.07 5.56
C ARG A 53 5.24 4.89 5.78
N LEU A 54 4.86 5.08 7.04
CA LEU A 54 3.81 6.00 7.44
C LEU A 54 4.47 7.25 8.00
N VAL A 55 4.23 8.38 7.35
CA VAL A 55 4.80 9.67 7.70
C VAL A 55 3.69 10.53 8.31
N SER A 56 3.92 11.11 9.49
CA SER A 56 2.93 12.01 10.09
C SER A 56 2.84 13.32 9.31
N LYS A 57 1.63 13.79 9.01
CA LYS A 57 1.45 15.09 8.32
C LYS A 57 1.80 16.29 9.18
N ASP A 58 1.73 16.13 10.51
CA ASP A 58 2.02 17.22 11.46
C ASP A 58 3.52 17.49 11.60
N GLU A 59 4.35 16.43 11.59
CA GLU A 59 5.78 16.53 11.95
C GLU A 59 6.73 16.01 10.85
N ASP A 60 6.20 15.52 9.72
CA ASP A 60 6.96 14.84 8.66
C ASP A 60 7.88 13.74 9.23
N ALA A 61 7.40 13.09 10.30
CA ALA A 61 8.13 12.09 11.07
C ALA A 61 7.66 10.68 10.69
N ASP A 62 8.60 9.75 10.54
CA ASP A 62 8.29 8.34 10.35
C ASP A 62 7.67 7.76 11.64
N VAL A 63 6.38 7.43 11.55
CA VAL A 63 5.56 6.86 12.62
C VAL A 63 5.18 5.41 12.33
N THR A 64 5.83 4.75 11.36
CA THR A 64 5.53 3.37 10.94
C THR A 64 5.53 2.40 12.11
N SER A 65 6.55 2.51 12.98
CA SER A 65 6.72 1.68 14.18
C SER A 65 5.65 1.89 15.26
N SER A 66 4.87 2.97 15.17
CA SER A 66 3.82 3.29 16.15
C SER A 66 2.53 2.49 15.93
N PHE A 67 2.40 1.80 14.79
CA PHE A 67 1.19 1.06 14.43
C PHE A 67 1.41 -0.46 14.55
N ARG A 68 0.47 -1.15 15.22
CA ARG A 68 0.55 -2.59 15.49
C ARG A 68 0.17 -3.49 14.31
N HIS A 69 -0.65 -3.00 13.40
CA HIS A 69 -1.20 -3.76 12.27
C HIS A 69 -0.54 -3.43 10.93
N VAL A 70 0.67 -2.89 10.97
CA VAL A 70 1.43 -2.51 9.77
C VAL A 70 2.06 -3.74 9.14
N ALA A 71 1.94 -3.85 7.82
CA ALA A 71 2.74 -4.79 7.02
C ALA A 71 4.23 -4.49 7.26
N ALA A 72 5.14 -5.45 7.06
CA ALA A 72 6.55 -5.20 7.32
C ALA A 72 7.03 -3.86 6.68
N SER A 73 7.75 -3.02 7.44
CA SER A 73 8.17 -1.69 6.98
C SER A 73 9.06 -1.75 5.74
N GLU A 74 9.72 -2.89 5.56
CA GLU A 74 10.43 -3.26 4.36
C GLU A 74 10.32 -4.77 4.17
N GLY A 75 10.38 -5.21 2.93
CA GLY A 75 10.34 -6.63 2.63
C GLY A 75 10.36 -6.88 1.14
N THR A 76 9.91 -8.07 0.76
CA THR A 76 9.73 -8.44 -0.64
C THR A 76 8.27 -8.59 -0.99
N TYR A 77 7.93 -8.28 -2.23
CA TYR A 77 6.59 -8.44 -2.77
C TYR A 77 6.62 -9.25 -4.06
N GLU A 78 5.51 -9.90 -4.37
CA GLU A 78 5.31 -10.62 -5.62
C GLU A 78 4.00 -10.17 -6.24
N LEU A 79 3.98 -9.97 -7.55
CA LEU A 79 2.75 -9.72 -8.28
C LEU A 79 2.06 -11.06 -8.57
N GLN A 80 0.75 -11.12 -8.32
CA GLN A 80 -0.04 -12.34 -8.48
C GLN A 80 -1.22 -12.11 -9.42
N GLY A 81 -1.15 -12.71 -10.60
CA GLY A 81 -2.12 -12.51 -11.67
C GLY A 81 -2.17 -11.04 -12.11
N ASP A 82 -3.27 -10.62 -12.75
CA ASP A 82 -3.29 -9.32 -13.42
C ASP A 82 -3.19 -8.09 -12.48
N LYS A 83 -3.54 -8.24 -11.19
CA LYS A 83 -3.73 -7.11 -10.26
C LYS A 83 -3.43 -7.41 -8.79
N GLY A 84 -2.90 -8.58 -8.45
CA GLY A 84 -2.62 -8.96 -7.06
C GLY A 84 -1.23 -8.53 -6.62
N ILE A 85 -1.08 -8.13 -5.36
CA ILE A 85 0.21 -8.01 -4.68
C ILE A 85 0.19 -8.97 -3.50
N ALA A 86 1.22 -9.81 -3.41
CA ALA A 86 1.49 -10.62 -2.24
C ALA A 86 2.71 -10.04 -1.54
N ILE A 87 2.56 -9.68 -0.26
CA ILE A 87 3.65 -9.22 0.57
C ILE A 87 4.23 -10.42 1.32
N HIS A 88 5.51 -10.71 1.13
CA HIS A 88 6.16 -11.81 1.84
C HIS A 88 6.31 -11.45 3.32
N GLY A 89 5.89 -12.38 4.20
CA GLY A 89 5.91 -12.17 5.64
C GLY A 89 4.68 -11.44 6.20
N ASP A 90 3.71 -11.05 5.34
CA ASP A 90 2.45 -10.49 5.82
C ASP A 90 1.57 -11.58 6.45
N THR A 91 1.46 -11.55 7.78
CA THR A 91 0.59 -12.46 8.55
C THR A 91 -0.81 -11.91 8.76
N SER A 92 -1.12 -10.70 8.28
CA SER A 92 -2.43 -10.06 8.47
C SER A 92 -3.55 -10.75 7.67
N GLY A 93 -3.19 -11.52 6.63
CA GLY A 93 -4.13 -12.16 5.72
C GLY A 93 -4.87 -11.17 4.82
N ILE A 94 -4.37 -9.94 4.69
CA ILE A 94 -4.92 -8.92 3.79
C ILE A 94 -4.53 -9.28 2.37
N LYS A 95 -5.52 -9.29 1.48
CA LYS A 95 -5.26 -9.37 0.05
C LYS A 95 -5.06 -7.96 -0.49
N TRP A 96 -3.87 -7.71 -1.06
CA TRP A 96 -3.56 -6.46 -1.73
C TRP A 96 -3.86 -6.61 -3.22
N THR A 97 -4.57 -5.64 -3.77
CA THR A 97 -4.81 -5.54 -5.20
C THR A 97 -4.54 -4.13 -5.66
N TYR A 98 -3.94 -3.96 -6.83
CA TYR A 98 -3.63 -2.64 -7.39
C TYR A 98 -4.37 -2.40 -8.70
N LEU A 99 -4.60 -1.13 -8.98
CA LEU A 99 -5.11 -0.67 -10.26
C LEU A 99 -4.45 0.68 -10.57
N PHE A 100 -3.81 0.78 -11.73
CA PHE A 100 -3.41 2.07 -12.26
C PHE A 100 -4.62 2.74 -12.90
N GLU A 101 -5.03 3.90 -12.38
CA GLU A 101 -6.06 4.72 -13.00
C GLU A 101 -5.44 5.64 -14.07
N GLU A 102 -4.22 6.13 -13.81
CA GLU A 102 -3.40 6.90 -14.74
C GLU A 102 -1.91 6.55 -14.56
N LYS A 103 -1.02 7.15 -15.37
CA LYS A 103 0.43 6.91 -15.30
C LYS A 103 1.05 7.25 -13.93
N ASP A 104 0.48 8.25 -13.25
CA ASP A 104 0.94 8.72 -11.94
C ASP A 104 -0.12 8.52 -10.84
N SER A 105 -1.16 7.72 -11.09
CA SER A 105 -2.25 7.43 -10.14
C SER A 105 -2.41 5.94 -9.91
N LEU A 106 -2.20 5.50 -8.67
CA LEU A 106 -2.27 4.12 -8.25
C LEU A 106 -3.35 3.96 -7.19
N ARG A 107 -4.24 2.99 -7.37
CA ARG A 107 -5.25 2.64 -6.39
C ARG A 107 -4.96 1.26 -5.83
N ILE A 108 -4.71 1.16 -4.53
CA ILE A 108 -4.55 -0.12 -3.85
C ILE A 108 -5.81 -0.42 -3.04
N ARG A 109 -6.37 -1.59 -3.29
CA ARG A 109 -7.49 -2.14 -2.54
C ARG A 109 -7.00 -3.27 -1.64
N LEU A 110 -7.30 -3.13 -0.36
CA LEU A 110 -6.94 -4.02 0.74
C LEU A 110 -8.20 -4.73 1.21
N GLU A 111 -8.30 -6.04 0.97
CA GLU A 111 -9.45 -6.83 1.35
C GLU A 111 -9.08 -7.87 2.41
N GLY A 112 -9.92 -8.01 3.44
CA GLY A 112 -9.83 -9.17 4.33
C GLY A 112 -9.09 -8.96 5.64
N ALA A 113 -8.76 -7.71 6.00
CA ALA A 113 -8.34 -7.38 7.38
C ALA A 113 -9.42 -7.88 8.35
N ARG A 114 -9.14 -9.01 9.00
CA ARG A 114 -10.15 -9.83 9.67
C ARG A 114 -10.46 -9.22 11.03
N ARG A 115 -11.61 -8.57 11.18
CA ARG A 115 -12.15 -8.26 12.52
C ARG A 115 -12.82 -9.52 13.06
N TRP A 116 -12.47 -9.95 14.26
CA TRP A 116 -13.08 -11.11 14.92
C TRP A 116 -14.61 -10.92 14.94
N GLY A 117 -15.33 -11.68 14.10
CA GLY A 117 -16.81 -11.73 14.11
C GLY A 117 -17.59 -10.74 13.23
N ARG A 118 -16.98 -9.93 12.36
CA ARG A 118 -17.72 -9.12 11.35
C ARG A 118 -17.07 -9.19 9.96
N CYS A 119 -17.89 -8.91 8.93
CA CYS A 119 -17.56 -8.99 7.50
C CYS A 119 -16.14 -8.51 7.16
N LYS A 120 -15.51 -9.16 6.17
CA LYS A 120 -14.19 -8.81 5.63
C LYS A 120 -14.15 -7.30 5.34
N GLY A 121 -13.35 -6.56 6.10
CA GLY A 121 -13.15 -5.13 5.85
C GLY A 121 -12.51 -4.94 4.48
N VAL A 122 -12.88 -3.87 3.80
CA VAL A 122 -12.28 -3.46 2.54
C VAL A 122 -11.86 -2.01 2.69
N ASP A 123 -10.59 -1.74 2.41
CA ASP A 123 -10.07 -0.39 2.25
C ASP A 123 -9.57 -0.19 0.83
N VAL A 124 -9.68 1.04 0.36
CA VAL A 124 -9.20 1.52 -0.92
C VAL A 124 -8.38 2.77 -0.61
N ILE A 125 -7.11 2.75 -1.00
CA ILE A 125 -6.20 3.86 -0.82
C ILE A 125 -5.73 4.29 -2.20
N TYR A 126 -5.85 5.59 -2.44
CA TYR A 126 -5.39 6.26 -3.64
C TYR A 126 -4.03 6.85 -3.38
N PHE A 127 -3.12 6.62 -4.31
CA PHE A 127 -1.75 7.06 -4.28
C PHE A 127 -1.44 7.88 -5.51
N ALA A 128 -0.68 8.96 -5.32
CA ALA A 128 0.01 9.65 -6.38
C ALA A 128 1.48 9.22 -6.42
N ARG A 129 2.07 9.25 -7.61
CA ARG A 129 3.50 9.05 -7.75
C ARG A 129 4.24 10.26 -7.20
N VAL A 130 5.15 10.05 -6.25
CA VAL A 130 6.04 11.10 -5.77
C VAL A 130 6.97 11.46 -6.92
N LYS A 131 6.73 12.62 -7.53
CA LYS A 131 7.70 13.19 -8.47
C LYS A 131 8.90 13.57 -7.64
N SER A 132 9.96 12.75 -7.70
CA SER A 132 11.26 13.17 -7.21
C SER A 132 11.58 14.47 -7.94
N ALA A 133 11.58 15.59 -7.21
CA ALA A 133 11.95 16.87 -7.77
C ALA A 133 13.37 16.72 -8.32
N GLN A 134 13.47 16.76 -9.64
CA GLN A 134 14.71 16.72 -10.37
C GLN A 134 15.39 18.10 -10.31
#